data_AF-A0A059DTP5-F1
#
_entry.id   AF-A0A059DTP5-F1
#
_cell.length_a   1.000
_cell.length_b   1.000
_cell.length_c   1.000
_cell.angle_alpha   90.00
_cell.angle_beta   90.00
_cell.angle_gamma   90.00
#
_symmetry.space_group_name_H-M   'P 1'
#
loop_
_entity.id
_entity.type
_entity.pdbx_description
1 polymer ?
#
loop_
_entity_poly.entity_id
_entity_poly.type
_entity_poly.pdbx_seq_one_letter_code
_entity_poly.pdbx_strand_id
1 'polypeptide(L)'
;MKKPVLWIASALIAIGLGTWLWRTVISPPPFIEVSPLSYTDYASWSVVPKETPPAVWQDGWATDVFLVDSASELKGRTGKQLDKKEQNARLQGRMLEDGLSAIGPVYAPLYRADAKGDDLARAFLIYLRKHNHGRALVIASDTALPDALLAELELEPELMERFGGFYRIGKKPETLSLTDNPETSVETYCPSHLTESAACVKDITTVRKGGFAVLAPDSSVTESAAAFGEWLNANASPMAEPLGDLEEVEIVDIRRPGDTDERREKKNRD
;
A
#
# COMPACT_ATOMS: atom_id res chain seq x y z
N MET A 1 -4.90 27.81 -63.89
CA MET A 1 -5.66 26.67 -63.34
C MET A 1 -5.27 26.37 -61.88
N LYS A 2 -5.48 27.28 -60.92
CA LYS A 2 -5.02 27.11 -59.50
C LYS A 2 -6.14 27.08 -58.44
N LYS A 3 -7.36 27.51 -58.79
CA LYS A 3 -8.48 27.60 -57.84
C LYS A 3 -9.06 26.25 -57.40
N PRO A 4 -9.32 25.26 -58.28
CA PRO A 4 -10.00 24.03 -57.84
C PRO A 4 -9.13 23.16 -56.92
N VAL A 5 -7.80 23.16 -57.12
CA VAL A 5 -6.86 22.40 -56.28
C VAL A 5 -6.84 22.91 -54.83
N LEU A 6 -6.96 24.22 -54.63
CA LEU A 6 -6.99 24.85 -53.31
C LEU A 6 -8.26 24.50 -52.53
N TRP A 7 -9.42 24.44 -53.20
CA TRP A 7 -10.68 24.02 -52.57
C TRP A 7 -10.68 22.54 -52.18
N ILE A 8 -10.11 21.67 -53.02
CA ILE A 8 -10.00 20.24 -52.73
C ILE A 8 -9.06 20.00 -51.53
N ALA A 9 -7.91 20.68 -51.49
CA ALA A 9 -6.98 20.58 -50.36
C ALA A 9 -7.61 21.07 -49.04
N SER A 10 -8.31 22.21 -49.05
CA SER A 10 -9.01 22.72 -47.87
C SER A 10 -10.13 21.78 -47.39
N ALA A 11 -10.90 21.18 -48.31
CA ALA A 11 -11.94 20.22 -47.96
C ALA A 11 -11.34 18.94 -47.33
N LEU A 12 -10.24 18.43 -47.87
CA LEU A 12 -9.55 17.26 -47.31
C LEU A 12 -8.98 17.54 -45.91
N ILE A 13 -8.42 18.72 -45.68
CA ILE A 13 -7.94 19.14 -44.35
C ILE A 13 -9.11 19.25 -43.37
N ALA A 14 -10.23 19.87 -43.77
CA ALA A 14 -11.40 20.01 -42.91
C ALA A 14 -12.01 18.64 -42.54
N ILE A 15 -12.09 17.70 -43.49
CA ILE A 15 -12.56 16.34 -43.23
C ILE A 15 -11.57 15.57 -42.35
N GLY A 16 -10.26 15.69 -42.60
CA GLY A 16 -9.23 15.05 -41.79
C GLY A 16 -9.22 15.55 -40.34
N LEU A 17 -9.30 16.87 -40.14
CA LEU A 17 -9.41 17.46 -38.81
C LEU A 17 -10.74 17.14 -38.13
N GLY A 18 -11.85 17.15 -38.88
CA GLY A 18 -13.17 16.79 -38.37
C GLY A 18 -13.23 15.34 -37.89
N THR A 19 -12.70 14.40 -38.66
CA THR A 19 -12.63 12.98 -38.28
C THR A 19 -11.67 12.72 -37.12
N TRP A 20 -10.53 13.43 -37.07
CA TRP A 20 -9.62 13.39 -35.92
C TRP A 20 -10.27 13.92 -34.64
N LEU A 21 -10.93 15.08 -34.71
CA LEU A 21 -11.65 15.68 -33.58
C LEU A 21 -12.79 14.77 -33.10
N TRP A 22 -13.55 14.20 -34.04
CA TRP A 22 -14.63 13.28 -33.72
C TRP A 22 -14.13 12.04 -32.98
N ARG A 23 -13.03 11.44 -33.43
CA ARG A 23 -12.46 10.23 -32.81
C ARG A 23 -11.67 10.46 -31.53
N THR A 24 -11.18 11.68 -31.28
CA THR A 24 -10.34 11.96 -30.10
C THR A 24 -11.11 12.65 -28.98
N VAL A 25 -12.08 13.51 -29.32
CA VAL A 25 -12.79 14.36 -28.36
C VAL A 25 -14.26 13.96 -28.22
N ILE A 26 -14.99 13.81 -29.33
CA ILE A 26 -16.47 13.66 -29.30
C ILE A 26 -16.89 12.22 -28.99
N SER A 27 -16.29 11.25 -29.67
CA SER A 27 -16.59 9.83 -29.52
C SER A 27 -15.29 9.04 -29.44
N PRO A 28 -14.54 9.19 -28.34
CA PRO A 28 -13.33 8.42 -28.14
C PRO A 28 -13.62 6.92 -28.12
N PRO A 29 -12.67 6.08 -28.58
CA PRO A 29 -12.81 4.63 -28.45
C PRO A 29 -12.91 4.24 -26.96
N PRO A 30 -13.64 3.15 -26.65
CA PRO A 30 -13.73 2.65 -25.29
C PRO A 30 -12.35 2.26 -24.77
N PHE A 31 -12.22 2.18 -23.45
CA PHE A 31 -11.01 1.64 -22.84
C PHE A 31 -10.91 0.15 -23.18
N ILE A 32 -9.67 -0.33 -23.37
CA ILE A 32 -9.44 -1.76 -23.51
C ILE A 32 -9.61 -2.42 -22.14
N GLU A 33 -10.21 -3.60 -22.13
CA GLU A 33 -10.28 -4.42 -20.94
C GLU A 33 -8.87 -4.87 -20.57
N VAL A 34 -8.46 -4.58 -19.34
CA VAL A 34 -7.17 -5.02 -18.81
C VAL A 34 -7.38 -6.37 -18.14
N SER A 35 -6.58 -7.37 -18.53
CA SER A 35 -6.66 -8.69 -17.92
C SER A 35 -6.41 -8.62 -16.41
N PRO A 36 -7.08 -9.46 -15.60
CA PRO A 36 -6.85 -9.50 -14.16
C PRO A 36 -5.37 -9.67 -13.81
N LEU A 37 -4.90 -8.88 -12.84
CA LEU A 37 -3.51 -8.92 -12.40
C LEU A 37 -3.28 -10.08 -11.43
N SER A 38 -2.08 -10.65 -11.51
CA SER A 38 -1.60 -11.74 -10.65
C SER A 38 -0.58 -11.17 -9.67
N TYR A 39 -1.00 -10.86 -8.44
CA TYR A 39 -0.15 -10.20 -7.46
C TYR A 39 0.93 -11.11 -6.85
N THR A 40 0.98 -12.38 -7.24
CA THR A 40 2.14 -13.24 -6.98
C THR A 40 3.30 -12.95 -7.93
N ASP A 41 3.04 -12.25 -9.03
CA ASP A 41 4.03 -11.96 -10.07
C ASP A 41 4.54 -10.53 -9.95
N TYR A 42 5.86 -10.35 -10.06
CA TYR A 42 6.53 -9.04 -10.07
C TYR A 42 5.96 -8.07 -11.12
N ALA A 43 5.36 -8.58 -12.20
CA ALA A 43 4.75 -7.77 -13.24
C ALA A 43 3.55 -6.95 -12.73
N SER A 44 2.85 -7.40 -11.70
CA SER A 44 1.67 -6.73 -11.14
C SER A 44 2.01 -5.61 -10.15
N TRP A 45 3.29 -5.37 -9.90
CA TRP A 45 3.79 -4.36 -8.96
C TRP A 45 4.55 -3.28 -9.71
N SER A 46 4.27 -2.01 -9.42
CA SER A 46 5.08 -0.89 -9.91
C SER A 46 6.40 -0.83 -9.14
N VAL A 47 6.35 -1.14 -7.84
CA VAL A 47 7.50 -1.31 -6.94
C VAL A 47 7.26 -2.54 -6.07
N VAL A 48 8.29 -3.35 -5.93
CA VAL A 48 8.35 -4.46 -4.96
C VAL A 48 9.83 -4.70 -4.67
N PRO A 49 10.24 -4.95 -3.40
CA PRO A 49 11.63 -5.20 -3.07
C PRO A 49 12.19 -6.38 -3.87
N LYS A 50 13.43 -6.24 -4.34
CA LYS A 50 14.11 -7.30 -5.10
C LYS A 50 14.41 -8.52 -4.24
N GLU A 51 14.75 -8.26 -2.99
CA GLU A 51 15.00 -9.27 -1.97
C GLU A 51 13.91 -9.14 -0.92
N THR A 52 13.35 -10.27 -0.51
CA THR A 52 12.35 -10.30 0.55
C THR A 52 12.98 -9.77 1.84
N PRO A 53 12.42 -8.72 2.45
CA PRO A 53 12.91 -8.22 3.72
C PRO A 53 12.90 -9.32 4.78
N PRO A 54 13.86 -9.30 5.72
CA PRO A 54 13.90 -10.27 6.81
C PRO A 54 12.63 -10.16 7.65
N ALA A 55 12.18 -11.33 8.11
CA ALA A 55 11.05 -11.41 9.00
C ALA A 55 11.36 -10.75 10.35
N VAL A 56 10.31 -10.30 11.04
CA VAL A 56 10.46 -9.55 12.30
C VAL A 56 11.17 -10.36 13.40
N TRP A 57 11.08 -11.69 13.36
CA TRP A 57 11.74 -12.60 14.31
C TRP A 57 13.21 -12.90 13.99
N GLN A 58 13.74 -12.44 12.86
CA GLN A 58 15.15 -12.58 12.50
C GLN A 58 15.98 -11.38 12.98
N ASP A 59 15.56 -10.18 12.58
CA ASP A 59 16.32 -8.95 12.79
C ASP A 59 15.62 -7.94 13.73
N GLY A 60 14.48 -8.33 14.30
CA GLY A 60 13.69 -7.50 15.19
C GLY A 60 12.63 -6.66 14.48
N TRP A 61 12.02 -5.75 15.24
CA TRP A 61 10.95 -4.89 14.75
C TRP A 61 11.38 -4.05 13.55
N ALA A 62 10.53 -3.99 12.53
CA ALA A 62 10.77 -3.23 11.32
C ALA A 62 9.44 -2.90 10.62
N THR A 63 9.46 -1.87 9.76
CA THR A 63 8.27 -1.36 9.06
C THR A 63 8.38 -1.60 7.56
N ASP A 64 7.24 -1.84 6.93
CA ASP A 64 7.04 -1.86 5.49
C ASP A 64 6.04 -0.77 5.07
N VAL A 65 6.18 -0.29 3.83
CA VAL A 65 5.30 0.73 3.26
C VAL A 65 4.48 0.11 2.13
N PHE A 66 3.16 0.14 2.25
CA PHE A 66 2.24 -0.19 1.17
C PHE A 66 1.78 1.10 0.47
N LEU A 67 2.26 1.32 -0.75
CA LEU A 67 2.05 2.54 -1.52
C LEU A 67 0.89 2.38 -2.52
N VAL A 68 -0.19 3.14 -2.32
CA VAL A 68 -1.29 3.26 -3.27
C VAL A 68 -1.17 4.58 -4.02
N ASP A 69 -0.75 4.50 -5.29
CA ASP A 69 -0.51 5.67 -6.13
C ASP A 69 -1.50 5.73 -7.30
N SER A 70 -2.10 6.89 -7.54
CA SER A 70 -2.95 7.21 -8.68
C SER A 70 -2.25 7.00 -10.01
N ALA A 71 -0.92 7.14 -10.06
CA ALA A 71 -0.16 6.84 -11.27
C ALA A 71 -0.15 5.35 -11.61
N SER A 72 -0.34 4.46 -10.63
CA SER A 72 -0.39 2.99 -10.78
C SER A 72 -1.72 2.45 -11.32
N GLU A 73 -2.73 3.31 -11.48
CA GLU A 73 -4.00 2.97 -12.13
C GLU A 73 -3.80 2.64 -13.62
N LEU A 74 -4.09 1.41 -14.04
CA LEU A 74 -4.00 0.94 -15.41
C LEU A 74 -5.28 1.25 -16.18
N LYS A 75 -5.14 2.12 -17.19
CA LYS A 75 -6.21 2.50 -18.10
C LYS A 75 -5.65 2.97 -19.43
N GLY A 76 -6.18 2.45 -20.53
CA GLY A 76 -5.73 2.81 -21.87
C GLY A 76 -6.77 2.48 -22.93
N ARG A 77 -6.70 3.13 -24.10
CA ARG A 77 -7.57 2.82 -25.25
C ARG A 77 -6.83 2.00 -26.32
N THR A 78 -5.52 1.83 -26.17
CA THR A 78 -4.67 1.01 -27.04
C THR A 78 -3.58 0.34 -26.20
N GLY A 79 -3.01 -0.78 -26.69
CA GLY A 79 -1.89 -1.45 -26.01
C GLY A 79 -0.72 -0.50 -25.76
N LYS A 80 -0.31 0.29 -26.75
CA LYS A 80 0.76 1.30 -26.61
C LYS A 80 0.48 2.33 -25.51
N GLN A 81 -0.78 2.73 -25.31
CA GLN A 81 -1.14 3.64 -24.23
C GLN A 81 -1.04 2.96 -22.87
N LEU A 82 -1.48 1.69 -22.78
CA LEU A 82 -1.38 0.89 -21.58
C LEU A 82 0.08 0.63 -21.21
N ASP A 83 0.92 0.19 -22.16
CA ASP A 83 2.36 -0.03 -21.95
C ASP A 83 3.05 1.24 -21.45
N LYS A 84 2.73 2.39 -22.06
CA LYS A 84 3.27 3.68 -21.63
C LYS A 84 2.79 4.05 -20.23
N LYS A 85 1.53 3.76 -19.90
CA LYS A 85 0.96 4.04 -18.58
C LYS A 85 1.62 3.17 -17.52
N GLU A 86 1.84 1.88 -17.81
CA GLU A 86 2.55 0.95 -16.92
C GLU A 86 4.02 1.39 -16.71
N GLN A 87 4.74 1.73 -17.77
CA GLN A 87 6.11 2.25 -17.66
C GLN A 87 6.18 3.51 -16.81
N ASN A 88 5.26 4.45 -17.02
CA ASN A 88 5.18 5.66 -16.23
C ASN A 88 4.82 5.38 -14.77
N ALA A 89 3.93 4.42 -14.50
CA ALA A 89 3.60 3.98 -13.15
C ALA A 89 4.83 3.41 -12.42
N ARG A 90 5.61 2.55 -13.08
CA ARG A 90 6.86 2.01 -12.53
C ARG A 90 7.89 3.10 -12.25
N LEU A 91 8.03 4.07 -13.15
CA LEU A 91 8.93 5.21 -12.94
C LEU A 91 8.46 6.09 -11.78
N GLN A 92 7.17 6.41 -11.72
CA GLN A 92 6.58 7.18 -10.63
C GLN A 92 6.75 6.47 -9.28
N GLY A 93 6.47 5.17 -9.22
CA GLY A 93 6.66 4.35 -8.04
C GLY A 93 8.11 4.39 -7.54
N ARG A 94 9.10 4.22 -8.43
CA ARG A 94 10.53 4.33 -8.05
C ARG A 94 10.92 5.70 -7.51
N MET A 95 10.36 6.76 -8.08
CA MET A 95 10.61 8.13 -7.60
C MET A 95 10.06 8.37 -6.18
N LEU A 96 8.97 7.69 -5.81
CA LEU A 96 8.42 7.73 -4.45
C LEU A 96 9.16 6.75 -3.52
N GLU A 97 9.56 5.58 -4.02
CA GLU A 97 10.37 4.58 -3.30
C GLU A 97 11.65 5.21 -2.74
N ASP A 98 12.36 6.03 -3.52
CA ASP A 98 13.58 6.71 -3.08
C ASP A 98 13.38 7.48 -1.76
N GLY A 99 12.22 8.12 -1.56
CA GLY A 99 11.90 8.87 -0.34
C GLY A 99 11.28 8.00 0.76
N LEU A 100 10.40 7.08 0.40
CA LEU A 100 9.69 6.20 1.34
C LEU A 100 10.57 5.10 1.93
N SER A 101 11.68 4.76 1.26
CA SER A 101 12.67 3.79 1.74
C SER A 101 13.31 4.18 3.08
N ALA A 102 13.22 5.46 3.48
CA ALA A 102 13.62 5.93 4.80
C ALA A 102 12.71 5.39 5.93
N ILE A 103 11.47 5.00 5.62
CA ILE A 103 10.54 4.33 6.55
C ILE A 103 10.75 2.81 6.48
N GLY A 104 10.82 2.26 5.27
CA GLY A 104 10.98 0.82 5.06
C GLY A 104 10.82 0.39 3.60
N PRO A 105 10.93 -0.92 3.33
CA PRO A 105 10.69 -1.50 2.00
C PRO A 105 9.31 -1.14 1.45
N VAL A 106 9.25 -0.80 0.16
CA VAL A 106 8.04 -0.26 -0.47
C VAL A 106 7.40 -1.29 -1.40
N TYR A 107 6.10 -1.50 -1.22
CA TYR A 107 5.26 -2.35 -2.06
C TYR A 107 4.19 -1.49 -2.71
N ALA A 108 4.22 -1.36 -4.03
CA ALA A 108 3.29 -0.53 -4.79
C ALA A 108 2.61 -1.36 -5.88
N PRO A 109 1.34 -1.75 -5.74
CA PRO A 109 0.64 -2.54 -6.75
C PRO A 109 0.21 -1.69 -7.94
N LEU A 110 0.23 -2.29 -9.13
CA LEU A 110 -0.57 -1.82 -10.26
C LEU A 110 -2.01 -2.30 -10.06
N TYR A 111 -3.00 -1.55 -10.51
CA TYR A 111 -4.40 -1.94 -10.39
C TYR A 111 -5.20 -1.42 -11.56
N ARG A 112 -6.26 -2.13 -11.95
CA ARG A 112 -7.12 -1.71 -13.06
C ARG A 112 -8.09 -0.63 -12.60
N ALA A 113 -8.31 0.38 -13.43
CA ALA A 113 -9.19 1.51 -13.11
C ALA A 113 -10.64 1.10 -12.84
N ASP A 114 -11.12 0.07 -13.52
CA ASP A 114 -12.47 -0.48 -13.42
C ASP A 114 -12.64 -1.51 -12.29
N ALA A 115 -11.53 -1.95 -11.67
CA ALA A 115 -11.52 -2.94 -10.61
C ALA A 115 -10.65 -2.51 -9.41
N LYS A 116 -10.49 -1.20 -9.17
CA LYS A 116 -9.60 -0.62 -8.15
C LYS A 116 -9.75 -1.29 -6.78
N GLY A 117 -10.98 -1.47 -6.30
CA GLY A 117 -11.25 -2.10 -4.99
C GLY A 117 -10.75 -3.54 -4.92
N ASP A 118 -11.18 -4.39 -5.86
CA ASP A 118 -10.82 -5.81 -5.91
C ASP A 118 -9.31 -6.03 -6.08
N ASP A 119 -8.69 -5.26 -6.96
CA ASP A 119 -7.28 -5.37 -7.31
C ASP A 119 -6.40 -4.92 -6.13
N LEU A 120 -6.73 -3.78 -5.48
CA LEU A 120 -5.97 -3.29 -4.33
C LEU A 120 -6.14 -4.17 -3.09
N ALA A 121 -7.37 -4.62 -2.77
CA ALA A 121 -7.60 -5.54 -1.65
C ALA A 121 -6.86 -6.87 -1.86
N ARG A 122 -6.89 -7.42 -3.08
CA ARG A 122 -6.14 -8.64 -3.41
C ARG A 122 -4.64 -8.45 -3.32
N ALA A 123 -4.11 -7.34 -3.83
CA ALA A 123 -2.69 -7.02 -3.72
C ALA A 123 -2.25 -6.93 -2.26
N PHE A 124 -3.06 -6.25 -1.44
CA PHE A 124 -2.82 -6.07 -0.02
C PHE A 124 -2.81 -7.41 0.73
N LEU A 125 -3.81 -8.26 0.50
CA LEU A 125 -3.86 -9.62 1.04
C LEU A 125 -2.65 -10.49 0.65
N ILE A 126 -2.21 -10.41 -0.60
CA ILE A 126 -1.02 -11.15 -1.04
C ILE A 126 0.24 -10.59 -0.37
N TYR A 127 0.36 -9.28 -0.23
CA TYR A 127 1.42 -8.64 0.53
C TYR A 127 1.46 -9.12 1.98
N LEU A 128 0.33 -9.10 2.69
CA LEU A 128 0.25 -9.55 4.08
C LEU A 128 0.70 -11.00 4.24
N ARG A 129 0.23 -11.89 3.35
CA ARG A 129 0.53 -13.33 3.45
C ARG A 129 1.94 -13.72 3.02
N LYS A 130 2.52 -13.04 2.02
CA LYS A 130 3.77 -13.46 1.39
C LYS A 130 4.97 -12.58 1.68
N HIS A 131 4.76 -11.34 2.10
CA HIS A 131 5.80 -10.33 2.14
C HIS A 131 5.93 -9.64 3.51
N ASN A 132 4.83 -9.38 4.21
CA ASN A 132 4.87 -8.60 5.46
C ASN A 132 5.64 -9.32 6.60
N HIS A 133 5.58 -10.65 6.70
CA HIS A 133 6.37 -11.44 7.67
C HIS A 133 6.38 -10.88 9.11
N GLY A 134 5.22 -10.45 9.61
CA GLY A 134 5.09 -9.94 10.98
C GLY A 134 5.56 -8.49 11.18
N ARG A 135 5.99 -7.80 10.11
CA ARG A 135 6.51 -6.42 10.17
C ARG A 135 5.37 -5.41 10.35
N ALA A 136 5.68 -4.23 10.87
CA ALA A 136 4.75 -3.12 10.95
C ALA A 136 4.39 -2.60 9.55
N LEU A 137 3.23 -1.97 9.42
CA LEU A 137 2.70 -1.51 8.14
C LEU A 137 2.35 -0.03 8.18
N VAL A 138 2.83 0.73 7.20
CA VAL A 138 2.35 2.07 6.88
C VAL A 138 1.67 2.04 5.51
N ILE A 139 0.49 2.64 5.38
CA ILE A 139 -0.16 2.83 4.07
C ILE A 139 0.13 4.25 3.58
N ALA A 140 0.92 4.37 2.52
CA ALA A 140 1.16 5.64 1.84
C ALA A 140 0.19 5.79 0.67
N SER A 141 -0.46 6.95 0.52
CA SER A 141 -1.41 7.15 -0.58
C SER A 141 -1.52 8.59 -1.06
N ASP A 142 -1.63 8.76 -2.38
CA ASP A 142 -1.98 10.04 -3.05
C ASP A 142 -3.43 10.07 -3.57
N THR A 143 -4.18 9.00 -3.30
CA THR A 143 -5.57 8.82 -3.71
C THR A 143 -6.40 8.25 -2.56
N ALA A 144 -7.72 8.31 -2.69
CA ALA A 144 -8.61 7.68 -1.73
C ALA A 144 -8.44 6.15 -1.77
N LEU A 145 -8.51 5.51 -0.61
CA LEU A 145 -8.37 4.07 -0.46
C LEU A 145 -9.76 3.43 -0.53
N PRO A 146 -9.91 2.30 -1.26
CA PRO A 146 -11.18 1.58 -1.29
C PRO A 146 -11.51 0.95 0.06
N ASP A 147 -12.79 0.95 0.44
CA ASP A 147 -13.29 0.29 1.65
C ASP A 147 -12.86 -1.19 1.72
N ALA A 148 -12.81 -1.87 0.57
CA ALA A 148 -12.37 -3.26 0.49
C ALA A 148 -10.92 -3.46 0.95
N LEU A 149 -10.02 -2.50 0.75
CA LEU A 149 -8.64 -2.58 1.26
C LEU A 149 -8.61 -2.24 2.76
N LEU A 150 -9.36 -1.23 3.18
CA LEU A 150 -9.39 -0.79 4.58
C LEU A 150 -10.01 -1.86 5.49
N ALA A 151 -11.03 -2.58 5.03
CA ALA A 151 -11.65 -3.69 5.75
C ALA A 151 -10.66 -4.83 6.07
N GLU A 152 -9.64 -5.04 5.23
CA GLU A 152 -8.60 -6.05 5.49
C GLU A 152 -7.71 -5.68 6.70
N LEU A 153 -7.64 -4.41 7.09
CA LEU A 153 -6.96 -4.01 8.32
C LEU A 153 -7.72 -4.52 9.55
N GLU A 154 -9.05 -4.41 9.55
CA GLU A 154 -9.89 -4.79 10.69
C GLU A 154 -10.02 -6.32 10.86
N LEU A 155 -9.87 -7.07 9.78
CA LEU A 155 -10.00 -8.54 9.80
C LEU A 155 -8.91 -9.25 10.60
N GLU A 156 -7.75 -8.61 10.78
CA GLU A 156 -6.57 -9.18 11.44
C GLU A 156 -6.20 -8.32 12.68
N PRO A 157 -6.64 -8.69 13.90
CA PRO A 157 -6.38 -7.90 15.12
C PRO A 157 -4.88 -7.63 15.36
N GLU A 158 -4.03 -8.61 15.04
CA GLU A 158 -2.57 -8.47 15.16
C GLU A 158 -1.97 -7.50 14.14
N LEU A 159 -2.62 -7.33 12.98
CA LEU A 159 -2.20 -6.34 11.99
C LEU A 159 -2.53 -4.93 12.48
N MET A 160 -3.71 -4.74 13.10
CA MET A 160 -4.09 -3.47 13.69
C MET A 160 -3.08 -3.00 14.74
N GLU A 161 -2.61 -3.87 15.61
CA GLU A 161 -1.61 -3.48 16.62
C GLU A 161 -0.27 -3.03 16.02
N ARG A 162 0.09 -3.57 14.86
CA ARG A 162 1.32 -3.27 14.12
C ARG A 162 1.12 -2.22 13.02
N PHE A 163 -0.08 -1.66 12.90
CA PHE A 163 -0.37 -0.64 11.90
C PHE A 163 0.21 0.70 12.36
N GLY A 164 1.17 1.23 11.60
CA GLY A 164 1.86 2.50 11.82
C GLY A 164 1.12 3.72 11.29
N GLY A 165 -0.10 3.55 10.76
CA GLY A 165 -0.93 4.64 10.27
C GLY A 165 -0.79 4.94 8.78
N PHE A 166 -1.34 6.08 8.39
CA PHE A 166 -1.47 6.56 7.02
C PHE A 166 -0.49 7.68 6.72
N TYR A 167 0.15 7.58 5.56
CA TYR A 167 1.07 8.57 5.02
C TYR A 167 0.44 9.22 3.79
N ARG A 168 -0.28 10.32 4.00
CA ARG A 168 -1.02 11.04 2.96
C ARG A 168 -0.07 11.90 2.16
N ILE A 169 0.19 11.51 0.91
CA ILE A 169 1.15 12.18 0.03
C ILE A 169 0.44 12.99 -1.04
N GLY A 170 0.95 14.18 -1.38
CA GLY A 170 0.36 14.98 -2.45
C GLY A 170 0.91 16.39 -2.53
N LYS A 171 0.45 17.18 -3.50
CA LYS A 171 0.82 18.61 -3.57
C LYS A 171 0.18 19.42 -2.42
N LYS A 172 -1.00 18.99 -2.00
CA LYS A 172 -1.81 19.54 -0.90
C LYS A 172 -2.44 18.36 -0.15
N PRO A 173 -1.62 17.56 0.56
CA PRO A 173 -2.07 16.31 1.18
C PRO A 173 -3.30 16.51 2.06
N GLU A 174 -3.39 17.64 2.77
CA GLU A 174 -4.49 17.99 3.67
C GLU A 174 -5.87 18.05 3.01
N THR A 175 -5.91 18.23 1.68
CA THR A 175 -7.15 18.29 0.89
C THR A 175 -7.61 16.95 0.36
N LEU A 176 -6.78 15.91 0.46
CA LEU A 176 -7.08 14.57 -0.03
C LEU A 176 -7.88 13.80 1.03
N SER A 177 -9.04 13.29 0.66
CA SER A 177 -9.74 12.27 1.44
C SER A 177 -9.06 10.92 1.25
N LEU A 178 -8.68 10.23 2.33
CA LEU A 178 -8.09 8.89 2.26
C LEU A 178 -9.13 7.77 2.17
N THR A 179 -10.40 8.09 2.33
CA THR A 179 -11.53 7.17 2.17
C THR A 179 -12.34 7.54 0.93
N ASP A 180 -12.77 6.53 0.18
CA ASP A 180 -13.71 6.67 -0.93
C ASP A 180 -15.16 6.91 -0.42
N ASN A 181 -15.45 6.58 0.85
CA ASN A 181 -16.73 6.82 1.51
C ASN A 181 -16.71 8.12 2.34
N PRO A 182 -17.51 9.16 1.99
CA PRO A 182 -17.51 10.44 2.70
C PRO A 182 -18.07 10.39 4.13
N GLU A 183 -18.75 9.31 4.51
CA GLU A 183 -19.33 9.13 5.85
C GLU A 183 -18.33 8.49 6.83
N THR A 184 -17.20 7.97 6.34
CA THR A 184 -16.22 7.24 7.16
C THR A 184 -14.96 8.09 7.32
N SER A 185 -14.39 8.10 8.53
CA SER A 185 -13.11 8.74 8.79
C SER A 185 -12.00 7.69 8.71
N VAL A 186 -10.85 8.04 8.14
CA VAL A 186 -9.71 7.09 8.09
C VAL A 186 -9.19 6.77 9.50
N GLU A 187 -9.46 7.67 10.45
CA GLU A 187 -9.17 7.57 11.88
C GLU A 187 -9.86 6.38 12.55
N THR A 188 -10.91 5.82 11.97
CA THR A 188 -11.56 4.59 12.46
C THR A 188 -10.64 3.37 12.34
N TYR A 189 -9.72 3.38 11.36
CA TYR A 189 -8.75 2.31 11.14
C TYR A 189 -7.43 2.54 11.89
N CYS A 190 -7.44 3.45 12.86
CA CYS A 190 -6.25 3.80 13.63
C CYS A 190 -6.25 3.12 15.00
N PRO A 191 -5.13 2.52 15.41
CA PRO A 191 -4.91 2.09 16.78
C PRO A 191 -5.07 3.26 17.76
N SER A 192 -5.62 2.97 18.94
CA SER A 192 -5.86 3.96 19.98
C SER A 192 -4.62 4.79 20.30
N HIS A 193 -3.45 4.15 20.44
CA HIS A 193 -2.18 4.82 20.73
C HIS A 193 -1.75 5.85 19.65
N LEU A 194 -2.12 5.63 18.38
CA LEU A 194 -1.86 6.59 17.30
C LEU A 194 -2.88 7.72 17.25
N THR A 195 -4.13 7.44 17.64
CA THR A 195 -5.18 8.48 17.70
C THR A 195 -4.92 9.47 18.83
N GLU A 196 -4.48 9.01 20.00
CA GLU A 196 -4.17 9.84 21.16
C GLU A 196 -3.00 10.80 20.91
N SER A 197 -2.04 10.38 20.08
CA SER A 197 -0.87 11.17 19.69
C SER A 197 -1.09 12.04 18.44
N ALA A 198 -2.30 12.03 17.87
CA ALA A 198 -2.63 12.69 16.59
C ALA A 198 -1.65 12.34 15.46
N ALA A 199 -1.11 11.11 15.49
CA ALA A 199 -0.04 10.68 14.60
C ALA A 199 -0.51 9.66 13.54
N CYS A 200 -1.78 9.26 13.58
CA CYS A 200 -2.27 8.23 12.67
C CYS A 200 -2.31 8.69 11.20
N VAL A 201 -2.48 9.97 10.92
CA VAL A 201 -2.41 10.51 9.55
C VAL A 201 -1.30 11.53 9.49
N LYS A 202 -0.32 11.28 8.62
CA LYS A 202 0.79 12.19 8.35
C LYS A 202 0.66 12.81 6.97
N ASP A 203 0.70 14.13 6.92
CA ASP A 203 0.52 14.92 5.71
C ASP A 203 1.85 15.33 5.10
N ILE A 204 2.12 14.83 3.89
CA ILE A 204 3.44 14.87 3.31
C ILE A 204 3.38 15.47 1.92
N THR A 205 4.07 16.60 1.79
CA THR A 205 4.09 17.34 0.54
C THR A 205 4.99 16.64 -0.47
N THR A 206 4.55 16.58 -1.72
CA THR A 206 5.34 16.12 -2.86
C THR A 206 5.67 17.28 -3.79
N VAL A 207 6.86 17.22 -4.39
CA VAL A 207 7.31 18.16 -5.43
C VAL A 207 7.47 17.44 -6.75
N ARG A 208 7.45 18.19 -7.87
CA ARG A 208 7.66 17.62 -9.21
C ARG A 208 9.14 17.66 -9.58
N LYS A 209 9.72 16.51 -9.87
CA LYS A 209 11.08 16.36 -10.40
C LYS A 209 11.03 15.53 -11.68
N GLY A 210 11.48 16.10 -12.80
CA GLY A 210 11.46 15.41 -14.10
C GLY A 210 10.07 14.98 -14.58
N GLY A 211 9.00 15.65 -14.12
CA GLY A 211 7.62 15.30 -14.44
C GLY A 211 6.98 14.27 -13.50
N PHE A 212 7.74 13.70 -12.56
CA PHE A 212 7.25 12.76 -11.55
C PHE A 212 7.11 13.42 -10.19
N ALA A 213 6.20 12.93 -9.36
CA ALA A 213 6.13 13.36 -7.95
C ALA A 213 7.23 12.66 -7.15
N VAL A 214 7.90 13.41 -6.29
CA VAL A 214 8.86 12.92 -5.29
C VAL A 214 8.49 13.52 -3.95
N LEU A 215 8.81 12.86 -2.84
CA LEU A 215 8.65 13.48 -1.52
C LEU A 215 9.47 14.77 -1.47
N ALA A 216 8.89 15.82 -0.89
CA ALA A 216 9.60 17.08 -0.71
C ALA A 216 10.80 16.86 0.24
N PRO A 217 11.96 17.49 -0.03
CA PRO A 217 13.14 17.30 0.80
C PRO A 217 12.89 17.74 2.23
N ASP A 218 13.55 17.08 3.19
CA ASP A 218 13.41 17.31 4.63
C ASP A 218 13.48 18.79 5.04
N SER A 219 14.32 19.58 4.35
CA SER A 219 14.45 21.02 4.59
C SER A 219 13.21 21.86 4.25
N SER A 220 12.20 21.26 3.62
CA SER A 220 11.00 21.93 3.10
C SER A 220 9.70 21.37 3.67
N VAL A 221 9.78 20.39 4.56
CA VAL A 221 8.64 19.74 5.21
C VAL A 221 8.78 19.85 6.72
N THR A 222 7.65 19.91 7.41
CA THR A 222 7.60 19.98 8.87
C THR A 222 8.05 18.68 9.53
N GLU A 223 7.89 17.55 8.82
CA GLU A 223 8.25 16.21 9.28
C GLU A 223 8.76 15.41 8.07
N SER A 224 9.94 14.79 8.19
CA SER A 224 10.53 13.98 7.12
C SER A 224 10.17 12.50 7.25
N ALA A 225 10.30 11.75 6.15
CA ALA A 225 10.08 10.30 6.16
C ALA A 225 11.03 9.58 7.12
N ALA A 226 12.28 10.06 7.25
CA ALA A 226 13.25 9.53 8.20
C ALA A 226 12.83 9.81 9.66
N ALA A 227 12.41 11.04 9.97
CA ALA A 227 11.94 11.40 11.31
C ALA A 227 10.67 10.61 11.69
N PHE A 228 9.77 10.38 10.73
CA PHE A 228 8.60 9.54 10.95
C PHE A 228 8.96 8.07 11.17
N GLY A 229 9.93 7.53 10.41
CA GLY A 229 10.49 6.20 10.67
C GLY A 229 11.03 6.09 12.10
N GLU A 230 11.90 7.01 12.53
CA GLU A 230 12.41 7.05 13.91
C GLU A 230 11.29 7.13 14.96
N TRP A 231 10.25 7.93 14.69
CA TRP A 231 9.09 8.03 15.56
C TRP A 231 8.32 6.72 15.64
N LEU A 232 8.10 6.03 14.51
CA LEU A 232 7.43 4.72 14.48
C LEU A 232 8.20 3.70 15.31
N ASN A 233 9.52 3.66 15.21
CA ASN A 233 10.36 2.75 16.00
C ASN A 233 10.18 2.94 17.51
N ALA A 234 9.83 4.15 17.95
CA ALA A 234 9.67 4.49 19.35
C ALA A 234 8.21 4.36 19.85
N ASN A 235 7.22 4.36 18.96
CA ASN A 235 5.80 4.52 19.34
C ASN A 235 4.86 3.45 18.78
N ALA A 236 5.23 2.74 17.72
CA ALA A 236 4.45 1.61 17.21
C ALA A 236 4.74 0.35 18.03
N SER A 237 3.73 -0.49 18.26
CA SER A 237 3.90 -1.70 19.05
C SER A 237 4.92 -2.64 18.39
N PRO A 238 5.98 -3.06 19.09
CA PRO A 238 7.00 -3.93 18.53
C PRO A 238 6.59 -5.40 18.51
N MET A 239 5.28 -5.72 18.50
CA MET A 239 4.77 -7.07 18.70
C MET A 239 5.17 -8.00 17.55
N ALA A 240 6.42 -8.45 17.60
CA ALA A 240 6.94 -9.61 16.93
C ALA A 240 6.40 -10.81 17.70
N GLU A 241 5.39 -11.50 17.19
CA GLU A 241 5.26 -12.90 17.60
C GLU A 241 6.18 -13.77 16.74
N PRO A 242 7.01 -14.59 17.41
CA PRO A 242 7.45 -15.86 16.89
C PRO A 242 6.81 -16.95 17.73
N LEU A 243 5.51 -17.22 17.62
CA LEU A 243 4.93 -18.48 18.08
C LEU A 243 3.83 -18.90 17.11
N GLY A 244 4.25 -19.45 15.97
CA GLY A 244 3.37 -20.38 15.26
C GLY A 244 2.91 -21.44 16.26
N ASP A 245 1.60 -21.72 16.24
CA ASP A 245 0.92 -22.75 17.04
C ASP A 245 1.71 -23.18 18.28
N LEU A 246 1.42 -22.58 19.43
CA LEU A 246 1.58 -23.32 20.66
C LEU A 246 0.68 -24.57 20.54
N GLU A 247 1.20 -25.66 19.97
CA GLU A 247 0.85 -26.98 20.46
C GLU A 247 0.98 -26.84 21.98
N GLU A 248 -0.14 -26.97 22.69
CA GLU A 248 -0.11 -27.20 24.12
C GLU A 248 0.77 -28.42 24.33
N VAL A 249 2.05 -28.19 24.62
CA VAL A 249 2.89 -29.22 25.20
C VAL A 249 2.28 -29.42 26.57
N GLU A 250 1.42 -30.43 26.68
CA GLU A 250 0.95 -30.94 27.95
C GLU A 250 2.21 -31.20 28.78
N ILE A 251 2.48 -30.32 29.75
CA ILE A 251 3.57 -30.52 30.68
C ILE A 251 3.12 -31.70 31.53
N VAL A 252 3.48 -32.90 31.11
CA VAL A 252 3.30 -34.09 31.92
C VAL A 252 4.16 -33.87 33.16
N ASP A 253 3.49 -33.70 34.29
CA ASP A 253 4.11 -33.53 35.59
C ASP A 253 5.07 -34.71 35.83
N ILE A 254 6.38 -34.47 35.71
CA ILE A 254 7.39 -35.50 35.94
C ILE A 254 7.45 -35.72 37.45
N ARG A 255 6.52 -36.53 37.94
CA ARG A 255 6.56 -37.03 39.31
C ARG A 255 7.82 -37.86 39.46
N ARG A 256 8.66 -37.50 40.43
CA ARG A 256 9.82 -38.33 40.79
C ARG A 256 9.32 -39.73 41.16
N PRO A 257 9.95 -40.81 40.66
CA PRO A 257 9.63 -42.17 41.09
C PRO A 257 9.86 -42.27 42.61
N GLY A 258 8.78 -42.30 43.39
CA GLY A 258 8.84 -42.45 44.85
C GLY A 258 7.81 -41.66 45.67
N ASP A 259 7.19 -40.60 45.14
CA ASP A 259 6.24 -39.77 45.93
C ASP A 259 4.78 -40.25 45.80
N THR A 260 4.56 -41.55 45.89
CA THR A 260 3.23 -42.12 46.15
C THR A 260 3.30 -42.94 47.43
N ASP A 261 3.13 -42.25 48.55
CA ASP A 261 2.74 -42.93 49.79
C ASP A 261 1.77 -42.02 50.57
N GLU A 262 0.48 -42.21 50.31
CA GLU A 262 -0.66 -41.68 51.08
C GLU A 262 -0.72 -42.22 52.52
N ARG A 263 0.38 -42.76 53.05
CA ARG A 263 0.46 -43.39 54.38
C ARG A 263 1.05 -42.49 55.48
N ARG A 264 1.39 -41.23 55.20
CA ARG A 264 1.96 -40.34 56.22
C ARG A 264 0.98 -39.44 56.98
N GLU A 265 -0.31 -39.45 56.66
CA GLU A 265 -1.29 -38.61 57.37
C GLU A 265 -1.90 -39.22 58.64
N LYS A 266 -1.53 -40.45 59.03
CA LYS A 266 -2.17 -41.14 60.18
C LYS A 266 -1.29 -41.38 61.40
N LYS A 267 -0.23 -40.60 61.62
CA LYS A 267 0.65 -40.82 62.79
C LYS A 267 1.06 -39.58 63.60
N ASN A 268 0.25 -38.51 63.61
CA ASN A 268 0.43 -37.38 64.52
C ASN A 268 -0.91 -36.87 65.10
N ARG A 269 -1.72 -37.80 65.59
CA ARG A 269 -2.77 -37.51 66.58
C ARG A 269 -2.78 -38.68 67.56
N ASP A 270 -1.93 -38.55 68.57
CA ASP A 270 -2.18 -38.87 69.98
C ASP A 270 -0.96 -38.42 70.81
#